data_AF-A0A960U7N5-F1
#
_entry.id   AF-A0A960U7N5-F1
#
_cell.length_a   1.000
_cell.length_b   1.000
_cell.length_c   1.000
_cell.angle_alpha   90.00
_cell.angle_beta   90.00
_cell.angle_gamma   90.00
#
_symmetry.space_group_name_H-M   'P 1'
#
loop_
_entity.id
_entity.type
_entity.pdbx_description
1 polymer ?
#
loop_
_entity_poly.entity_id
_entity_poly.type
_entity_poly.pdbx_seq_one_letter_code
_entity_poly.pdbx_strand_id
1 'polypeptide(L)'
;NPAIQALKAGIQAIQVGQAENLRQEIETEGYIQITRMERFLTGLGTIATITPLLGVLGTVTGMIRSFEEGVGTKNAEVGISEALVTTAMGLAVAIPAYVFYNYFVRKKEDRIIEIETLSEQALEILEPK
;
A
#
# COMPACT_ATOMS: atom_id res chain seq x y z
N ASN A 1 -7.24 1.02 18.66
CA ASN A 1 -7.98 2.25 18.94
C ASN A 1 -6.94 3.36 19.11
N PRO A 2 -6.85 4.30 18.17
CA PRO A 2 -5.84 5.37 18.18
C PRO A 2 -5.91 6.25 19.44
N ALA A 3 -7.10 6.50 19.98
CA ALA A 3 -7.29 7.28 21.22
C ALA A 3 -6.60 6.63 22.43
N ILE A 4 -6.77 5.31 22.57
CA ILE A 4 -6.14 4.55 23.67
C ILE A 4 -4.61 4.58 23.54
N GLN A 5 -4.08 4.56 22.31
CA GLN A 5 -2.63 4.59 22.10
C GLN A 5 -2.04 5.97 22.34
N ALA A 6 -2.68 7.05 21.87
CA ALA A 6 -2.25 8.42 22.17
C ALA A 6 -2.27 8.70 23.69
N LEU A 7 -3.35 8.31 24.38
CA LEU A 7 -3.46 8.47 25.82
C LEU A 7 -2.42 7.62 26.57
N LYS A 8 -2.17 6.38 26.14
CA LYS A 8 -1.16 5.51 26.72
C LYS A 8 0.25 6.09 26.56
N ALA A 9 0.57 6.58 25.36
CA ALA A 9 1.84 7.24 25.07
C ALA A 9 2.05 8.44 26.00
N GLY A 10 1.02 9.29 26.13
CA GLY A 10 1.08 10.46 26.99
C GLY A 10 1.21 10.14 28.48
N ILE A 11 0.45 9.17 28.99
CA ILE A 11 0.56 8.71 30.39
C ILE A 11 1.95 8.11 30.65
N GLN A 12 2.48 7.34 29.71
CA GLN A 12 3.79 6.71 29.83
C GLN A 12 4.91 7.76 29.83
N ALA A 13 4.82 8.80 28.99
CA ALA A 13 5.76 9.92 29.00
C ALA A 13 5.78 10.63 30.37
N ILE A 14 4.61 10.87 30.96
CA ILE A 14 4.49 11.48 32.29
C ILE A 14 5.09 10.56 33.38
N GLN A 15 4.82 9.25 33.33
CA GLN A 15 5.34 8.28 34.30
C GLN A 15 6.87 8.16 34.26
N VAL A 16 7.48 8.30 33.09
CA VAL A 16 8.95 8.20 32.90
C VAL A 16 9.66 9.54 33.18
N GLY A 17 8.91 10.60 33.54
CA GLY A 17 9.46 11.93 33.81
C GLY A 17 9.81 12.71 32.55
N GLN A 18 9.29 12.30 31.38
CA GLN A 18 9.47 12.96 30.09
C GLN A 18 8.27 13.85 29.72
N ALA A 19 7.57 14.39 30.71
CA ALA A 19 6.44 15.30 30.47
C ALA A 19 6.84 16.52 29.62
N GLU A 20 8.10 16.95 29.68
CA GLU A 20 8.66 18.02 28.86
C GLU A 20 8.67 17.69 27.35
N ASN A 21 8.70 16.40 27.01
CA ASN A 21 8.68 15.88 25.62
C ASN A 21 7.35 15.19 25.27
N LEU A 22 6.28 15.44 26.04
CA LEU A 22 4.98 14.79 25.89
C LEU A 22 4.46 14.82 24.44
N ARG A 23 4.54 15.98 23.79
CA ARG A 23 4.19 16.17 22.37
C ARG A 23 4.95 15.23 21.45
N GLN A 24 6.27 15.17 21.62
CA GLN A 24 7.14 14.37 20.77
C GLN A 24 6.82 12.87 20.90
N GLU A 25 6.51 12.39 22.10
CA GLU A 25 6.18 10.98 22.34
C GLU A 25 4.83 10.60 21.72
N ILE A 26 3.81 11.45 21.88
CA ILE A 26 2.48 11.24 21.29
C ILE A 26 2.56 11.28 19.76
N GLU A 27 3.29 12.24 19.18
CA GLU A 27 3.51 12.33 17.74
C GLU A 27 4.26 11.09 17.21
N THR A 28 5.30 10.63 17.92
CA THR A 28 6.08 9.45 17.54
C THR A 28 5.22 8.18 17.48
N GLU A 29 4.37 7.95 18.48
CA GLU A 29 3.44 6.82 18.47
C GLU A 29 2.39 6.93 17.36
N GLY A 30 1.95 8.16 17.03
CA GLY A 30 1.16 8.43 15.83
C GLY A 30 1.85 7.98 14.55
N TYR A 31 3.11 8.40 14.34
CA TYR A 31 3.91 8.01 13.17
C TYR A 31 4.13 6.50 13.07
N ILE A 32 4.37 5.81 14.19
CA ILE A 32 4.51 4.34 14.20
C ILE A 32 3.23 3.66 13.70
N GLN A 33 2.06 4.15 14.11
CA GLN A 33 0.78 3.61 13.65
C GLN A 33 0.57 3.84 12.15
N ILE A 34 0.86 5.04 11.66
CA ILE A 34 0.75 5.39 10.23
C ILE A 34 1.67 4.48 9.40
N THR A 35 2.92 4.33 9.83
CA THR A 35 3.91 3.47 9.14
C THR A 35 3.44 2.01 9.06
N ARG A 36 2.81 1.49 10.11
CA ARG A 36 2.25 0.12 10.12
C ARG A 36 1.12 -0.05 9.09
N MET A 37 0.32 0.98 8.88
CA MET A 37 -0.76 0.98 7.88
C MET A 37 -0.22 1.02 6.45
N GLU A 38 0.94 1.66 6.23
CA GLU A 38 1.58 1.75 4.92
C GLU A 38 2.26 0.45 4.48
N ARG A 39 2.72 -0.38 5.42
CA ARG A 39 3.51 -1.59 5.15
C ARG A 39 2.95 -2.48 4.03
N PHE A 40 1.64 -2.73 4.02
CA PHE A 40 0.99 -3.57 3.01
C PHE A 40 0.49 -2.79 1.80
N LEU A 41 0.29 -1.47 1.93
CA LEU A 41 -0.17 -0.62 0.84
C LEU A 41 0.91 -0.43 -0.22
N THR A 42 2.16 -0.27 0.20
CA THR A 42 3.30 -0.16 -0.72
C THR A 42 3.40 -1.39 -1.62
N GLY A 43 3.33 -2.59 -1.05
CA GLY A 43 3.37 -3.83 -1.81
C GLY A 43 2.19 -3.97 -2.78
N LEU A 44 0.98 -3.59 -2.35
CA LEU A 44 -0.21 -3.62 -3.20
C LEU A 44 -0.09 -2.67 -4.39
N GLY A 45 0.42 -1.45 -4.18
CA GLY A 45 0.70 -0.49 -5.24
C GLY A 45 1.77 -0.99 -6.22
N THR A 46 2.82 -1.65 -5.71
CA THR A 46 3.83 -2.29 -6.54
C THR A 46 3.24 -3.39 -7.41
N ILE A 47 2.39 -4.28 -6.85
CA ILE A 47 1.71 -5.33 -7.63
C ILE A 47 0.84 -4.71 -8.72
N ALA A 48 0.01 -3.73 -8.38
CA ALA A 48 -0.85 -3.03 -9.34
C ALA A 48 -0.05 -2.44 -10.53
N THR A 49 1.19 -2.01 -10.28
CA THR A 49 2.07 -1.41 -11.29
C THR A 49 2.86 -2.46 -12.09
N ILE A 50 3.38 -3.50 -11.44
CA ILE A 50 4.27 -4.48 -12.08
C ILE A 50 3.49 -5.53 -12.87
N THR A 51 2.30 -5.94 -12.42
CA THR A 51 1.57 -7.03 -13.07
C THR A 51 1.19 -6.76 -14.54
N PRO A 52 0.77 -5.55 -14.96
CA PRO A 52 0.62 -5.21 -16.37
C PRO A 52 1.91 -5.34 -17.17
N LEU A 53 3.04 -4.90 -16.60
CA LEU A 53 4.35 -4.98 -17.25
C LEU A 53 4.77 -6.44 -17.47
N LEU A 54 4.45 -7.34 -16.54
CA LEU A 54 4.65 -8.78 -16.71
C LEU A 54 3.75 -9.36 -17.80
N GLY A 55 2.52 -8.88 -17.96
CA GLY A 55 1.64 -9.27 -19.07
C GLY A 55 2.18 -8.85 -20.44
N VAL A 56 2.76 -7.66 -20.53
CA VAL A 56 3.46 -7.19 -21.74
C VAL A 56 4.75 -7.98 -21.99
N LEU A 57 5.47 -8.35 -20.95
CA LEU A 57 6.62 -9.26 -21.11
C LEU A 57 6.19 -10.60 -21.72
N GLY A 58 5.04 -11.14 -21.28
CA GLY A 58 4.43 -12.35 -21.83
C GLY A 58 4.06 -12.23 -23.31
N THR A 59 3.62 -11.05 -23.77
CA THR A 59 3.36 -10.86 -25.21
C THR A 59 4.63 -10.85 -26.03
N VAL A 60 5.68 -10.21 -25.53
CA VAL A 60 6.98 -10.18 -26.20
C VAL A 60 7.53 -11.60 -26.35
N THR A 61 7.50 -12.41 -25.30
CA THR A 61 8.01 -13.79 -25.37
C THR A 61 7.16 -14.69 -26.26
N GLY A 62 5.83 -14.58 -26.22
CA GLY A 62 4.93 -15.35 -27.09
C GLY A 62 5.08 -14.97 -28.57
N MET A 63 5.28 -13.68 -28.88
CA MET A 63 5.58 -13.23 -30.24
C MET A 63 6.93 -13.76 -30.75
N ILE A 64 7.98 -13.75 -29.92
CA ILE A 64 9.29 -14.31 -30.30
C ILE A 64 9.17 -15.77 -30.70
N ARG A 65 8.51 -16.60 -29.88
CA ARG A 65 8.26 -18.02 -30.18
C ARG A 65 7.48 -18.20 -31.49
N SER A 66 6.50 -17.34 -31.72
CA SER A 66 5.68 -17.38 -32.94
C SER A 66 6.49 -17.09 -34.20
N PHE A 67 7.48 -16.20 -34.11
CA PHE A 67 8.39 -15.93 -35.22
C PHE A 67 9.39 -17.05 -35.47
N GLU A 68 9.86 -17.74 -34.42
CA GLU A 68 10.76 -18.90 -34.54
C GLU A 68 10.09 -20.09 -35.25
N GLU A 69 8.79 -20.30 -35.01
CA GLU A 69 7.99 -21.34 -35.68
C GLU A 69 7.68 -21.04 -37.16
N GLY A 70 7.91 -19.80 -37.60
CA GLY A 70 7.61 -19.34 -38.96
C GLY A 70 6.19 -18.79 -39.11
N VAL A 71 6.09 -17.62 -39.72
CA VAL A 71 4.83 -16.87 -39.89
C VAL A 71 3.84 -17.67 -40.75
N GLY A 72 2.59 -17.75 -40.29
CA GLY A 72 1.50 -18.46 -41.00
C GLY A 72 1.43 -19.96 -40.68
N THR A 73 2.25 -20.46 -39.75
CA THR A 73 2.08 -21.81 -39.21
C THR A 73 1.03 -21.82 -38.09
N LYS A 74 0.38 -22.97 -37.91
CA LYS A 74 -0.55 -23.18 -36.78
C LYS A 74 0.13 -22.95 -35.42
N ASN A 75 1.41 -23.27 -35.29
CA ASN A 75 2.17 -23.07 -34.05
C ASN A 75 2.40 -21.57 -33.76
N ALA A 76 2.67 -20.78 -34.80
CA ALA A 76 2.77 -19.33 -34.67
C ALA A 76 1.44 -18.69 -34.22
N GLU A 77 0.30 -19.15 -34.75
CA GLU A 77 -1.01 -18.67 -34.31
C GLU A 77 -1.29 -18.98 -32.83
N VAL A 78 -0.85 -20.16 -32.35
CA VAL A 78 -0.96 -20.53 -30.93
C VAL A 78 -0.10 -19.62 -30.05
N GLY A 79 1.15 -19.33 -30.45
CA GLY A 79 2.03 -18.44 -29.68
C GLY A 79 1.53 -17.00 -29.60
N ILE A 80 0.88 -16.49 -30.66
CA ILE A 80 0.21 -15.19 -30.66
C ILE A 80 -1.00 -15.21 -29.73
N SER A 81 -1.78 -16.29 -29.75
CA SER A 81 -2.92 -16.44 -28.85
C SER A 81 -2.47 -16.47 -27.37
N GLU A 82 -1.40 -17.22 -27.06
CA GLU A 82 -0.82 -17.29 -25.72
C GLU A 82 -0.33 -15.90 -25.27
N ALA A 83 0.37 -15.17 -26.13
CA ALA A 83 0.77 -13.78 -25.88
C ALA A 83 -0.42 -12.92 -25.45
N LEU A 84 -1.52 -12.94 -26.19
CA LEU A 84 -2.71 -12.14 -25.85
C LEU A 84 -3.34 -12.56 -24.50
N VAL A 85 -3.40 -13.86 -24.21
CA VAL A 85 -3.91 -14.36 -22.93
C VAL A 85 -3.05 -13.86 -21.76
N THR A 86 -1.72 -13.86 -21.88
CA THR A 86 -0.85 -13.37 -20.79
C THR A 86 -1.08 -11.90 -20.47
N THR A 87 -1.36 -11.05 -21.47
CA THR A 87 -1.75 -9.65 -21.22
C THR A 87 -3.10 -9.54 -20.53
N ALA A 88 -4.10 -10.30 -20.97
CA ALA A 88 -5.41 -10.31 -20.34
C ALA A 88 -5.31 -10.74 -18.86
N MET A 89 -4.49 -11.74 -18.55
CA MET A 89 -4.22 -12.16 -17.17
C MET A 89 -3.50 -11.08 -16.36
N GLY A 90 -2.50 -10.41 -16.94
CA GLY A 90 -1.81 -9.29 -16.29
C GLY A 90 -2.77 -8.16 -15.91
N LEU A 91 -3.69 -7.80 -16.82
CA LEU A 91 -4.72 -6.80 -16.55
C LEU A 91 -5.77 -7.28 -15.54
N ALA A 92 -6.18 -8.56 -15.62
CA ALA A 92 -7.16 -9.14 -14.71
C ALA A 92 -6.71 -9.10 -13.24
N VAL A 93 -5.41 -9.16 -12.96
CA VAL A 93 -4.85 -8.99 -11.61
C VAL A 93 -4.60 -7.53 -11.26
N ALA A 94 -4.10 -6.74 -12.21
CA ALA A 94 -3.75 -5.35 -11.97
C ALA A 94 -4.96 -4.46 -11.65
N ILE A 95 -6.08 -4.66 -12.35
CA ILE A 95 -7.29 -3.83 -12.17
C ILE A 95 -7.83 -3.95 -10.73
N PRO A 96 -8.11 -5.16 -10.19
CA PRO A 96 -8.52 -5.30 -8.79
C PRO A 96 -7.47 -4.78 -7.82
N ALA A 97 -6.18 -5.08 -8.03
CA ALA A 97 -5.11 -4.62 -7.15
C ALA A 97 -5.07 -3.09 -7.06
N TYR A 98 -5.23 -2.40 -8.19
CA TYR A 98 -5.27 -0.94 -8.26
C TYR A 98 -6.51 -0.35 -7.57
N VAL A 99 -7.69 -0.97 -7.75
CA VAL A 99 -8.93 -0.55 -7.06
C VAL A 99 -8.77 -0.68 -5.54
N PHE A 100 -8.26 -1.81 -5.06
CA PHE A 100 -8.02 -2.01 -3.63
C PHE A 100 -6.96 -1.05 -3.10
N TYR A 101 -5.86 -0.84 -3.83
CA TYR A 101 -4.84 0.14 -3.45
C TYR A 101 -5.45 1.51 -3.21
N ASN A 102 -6.22 2.04 -4.16
CA ASN A 102 -6.87 3.34 -4.01
C ASN A 102 -7.86 3.37 -2.83
N TYR A 103 -8.66 2.31 -2.66
CA TYR A 103 -9.60 2.22 -1.55
C TYR A 103 -8.89 2.28 -0.19
N PHE A 104 -7.82 1.51 -0.02
CA PHE A 104 -7.08 1.46 1.23
C PHE A 104 -6.22 2.70 1.47
N VAL A 105 -5.70 3.34 0.42
CA VAL A 105 -5.02 4.64 0.53
C VAL A 105 -5.98 5.69 1.08
N ARG A 106 -7.19 5.80 0.53
CA ARG A 106 -8.20 6.74 1.06
C ARG A 106 -8.57 6.42 2.50
N LYS A 107 -8.80 5.15 2.82
CA LYS A 107 -9.07 4.70 4.19
C LYS A 107 -7.90 4.97 5.14
N LYS A 108 -6.66 4.95 4.66
CA LYS A 108 -5.48 5.31 5.44
C LYS A 108 -5.51 6.80 5.77
N GLU A 109 -5.80 7.66 4.78
CA GLU A 109 -5.92 9.12 4.95
C GLU A 109 -6.93 9.47 6.06
N ASP A 110 -8.13 8.86 6.01
CA ASP A 110 -9.18 9.08 7.02
C ASP A 110 -8.70 8.72 8.44
N ARG A 111 -7.86 7.68 8.56
CA ARG A 111 -7.31 7.22 9.84
C ARG A 111 -6.15 8.09 10.33
N ILE A 112 -5.37 8.67 9.42
CA ILE A 112 -4.33 9.64 9.78
C ILE A 112 -4.97 10.85 10.45
N ILE A 113 -6.03 11.41 9.84
CA ILE A 113 -6.79 12.54 10.40
C ILE A 113 -7.35 12.18 11.79
N GLU A 114 -7.88 10.98 11.97
CA GLU A 114 -8.36 10.49 13.27
C GLU A 114 -7.23 10.43 14.31
N ILE A 115 -6.05 9.91 13.95
CA ILE A 115 -4.88 9.85 14.83
C ILE A 115 -4.42 11.27 15.22
N GLU A 116 -4.30 12.19 14.26
CA GLU A 116 -3.86 13.57 14.51
C GLU A 116 -4.82 14.29 15.47
N THR A 117 -6.13 14.22 15.19
CA THR A 117 -7.16 14.85 16.04
C THR A 117 -7.11 14.32 17.47
N LEU A 118 -6.94 13.00 17.64
CA LEU A 118 -6.91 12.37 18.97
C LEU A 118 -5.59 12.64 19.71
N SER A 119 -4.49 12.77 18.99
CA SER A 119 -3.20 13.18 19.54
C SER A 119 -3.26 14.62 20.08
N GLU A 120 -3.89 15.53 19.35
CA GLU A 120 -4.11 16.91 19.81
C GLU A 120 -5.00 16.96 21.06
N GLN A 121 -6.11 16.23 21.08
CA GLN A 121 -6.98 16.14 22.26
C GLN A 121 -6.27 15.53 23.48
N ALA A 122 -5.44 14.50 23.25
CA ALA A 122 -4.65 13.90 24.32
C ALA A 122 -3.64 14.90 24.90
N LEU A 123 -3.02 15.73 24.05
CA LEU A 123 -2.11 16.79 24.49
C LEU A 123 -2.83 17.85 25.33
N GLU A 124 -4.00 18.33 24.88
CA GLU A 124 -4.75 19.35 25.62
C GLU A 124 -5.16 18.88 27.03
N ILE A 125 -5.45 17.58 27.19
CA ILE A 125 -5.84 17.00 28.48
C ILE A 125 -4.62 16.79 29.39
N LEU A 126 -3.46 16.48 28.83
CA LEU A 126 -2.27 16.04 29.55
C LEU A 126 -1.23 17.14 29.77
N GLU A 127 -1.26 18.22 28.99
CA GLU A 127 -0.38 19.38 29.21
C GLU A 127 -0.71 20.05 30.55
N PRO A 128 0.24 20.09 31.50
CA PRO A 128 0.03 20.82 32.74
C PRO A 128 -0.06 22.32 32.46
N LYS A 129 -1.11 22.96 32.97
CA LYS A 129 -1.25 24.43 32.95
C LYS A 129 -0.23 25.13 33.84
#